data_AF-A0A2G5V594-F1
#
_entry.id   AF-A0A2G5V594-F1
#
_cell.length_a   1.000
_cell.length_b   1.000
_cell.length_c   1.000
_cell.angle_alpha   90.00
_cell.angle_beta   90.00
_cell.angle_gamma   90.00
#
_symmetry.space_group_name_H-M   'P 1'
#
loop_
_entity.id
_entity.type
_entity.pdbx_description
1 polymer ?
#
loop_
_entity_poly.entity_id
_entity_poly.type
_entity_poly.pdbx_seq_one_letter_code
_entity_poly.pdbx_strand_id
1 'polypeptide(L)'
;MVYPLAFSIERFIAIGMASRYEYTPTRLGPILAILLPLPNLFMLYSIFKEEKFDDIFISFLMLPNTSAPQFNDYLWYLLYLKMGNLVLNVILLLVHRRFKAMYLIQKSSLTTRYAMEEISKSSKFTLIITFTHLLFFGTYTVCSILVRVLGVPFFGSFLNHYVARGVNCAIPTYNLVIVFVAFTSLRHLKSKRSLEVQTTVQISATGYEGAKNYEEATINRWATITSTRK
;
A
#
# COMPACT_ATOMS: atom_id res chain seq x y z
N MET A 1 12.29 0.35 -3.48
CA MET A 1 11.75 0.42 -2.09
C MET A 1 10.75 1.57 -1.86
N VAL A 2 10.47 2.41 -2.87
CA VAL A 2 9.63 3.63 -2.74
C VAL A 2 8.16 3.42 -3.18
N TYR A 3 7.82 2.24 -3.72
CA TYR A 3 6.46 1.88 -4.15
C TYR A 3 5.34 2.20 -3.14
N PRO A 4 5.52 1.96 -1.83
CA PRO A 4 4.53 2.34 -0.82
C PRO A 4 4.06 3.80 -0.86
N LEU A 5 4.94 4.72 -1.25
CA LEU A 5 4.69 6.17 -1.25
C LEU A 5 3.83 6.60 -2.43
N ALA A 6 4.04 5.98 -3.58
CA ALA A 6 3.22 6.21 -4.77
C ALA A 6 1.78 5.73 -4.59
N PHE A 7 1.58 4.60 -3.90
CA PHE A 7 0.23 4.17 -3.55
C PHE A 7 -0.47 5.23 -2.70
N SER A 8 0.21 5.81 -1.71
CA SER A 8 -0.35 6.89 -0.90
C SER A 8 -0.73 8.12 -1.74
N ILE A 9 0.16 8.57 -2.64
CA ILE A 9 -0.10 9.71 -3.54
C ILE A 9 -1.31 9.44 -4.45
N GLU A 10 -1.34 8.27 -5.10
CA GLU A 10 -2.45 7.84 -5.95
C GLU A 10 -3.77 7.84 -5.17
N ARG A 11 -3.75 7.36 -3.91
CA ARG A 11 -4.95 7.32 -3.07
C ARG A 11 -5.41 8.72 -2.63
N PHE A 12 -4.50 9.65 -2.33
CA PHE A 12 -4.87 11.04 -2.04
C PHE A 12 -5.57 11.70 -3.24
N ILE A 13 -5.05 11.50 -4.44
CA ILE A 13 -5.65 11.99 -5.68
C ILE A 13 -7.01 11.33 -5.91
N ALA A 14 -7.12 10.02 -5.69
CA ALA A 14 -8.38 9.29 -5.85
C ALA A 14 -9.49 9.80 -4.90
N ILE A 15 -9.17 10.15 -3.65
CA ILE A 15 -10.14 10.75 -2.71
C ILE A 15 -10.63 12.10 -3.25
N GLY A 16 -9.72 12.97 -3.70
CA GLY A 16 -10.08 14.28 -4.24
C GLY A 16 -10.91 14.21 -5.53
N MET A 17 -10.71 13.16 -6.33
CA MET A 17 -11.40 12.93 -7.59
C MET A 17 -12.63 12.00 -7.48
N ALA A 18 -13.04 11.60 -6.27
CA ALA A 18 -14.11 10.63 -6.07
C ALA A 18 -15.46 11.04 -6.71
N SER A 19 -15.72 12.34 -6.86
CA SER A 19 -16.92 12.86 -7.55
C SER A 19 -16.86 12.75 -9.07
N ARG A 20 -15.67 12.63 -9.67
CA ARG A 20 -15.41 12.54 -11.12
C ARG A 20 -14.85 11.19 -11.54
N TYR A 21 -15.01 10.18 -10.69
CA TYR A 21 -14.44 8.84 -10.87
C TYR A 21 -14.77 8.21 -12.23
N GLU A 22 -16.01 8.36 -12.71
CA GLU A 22 -16.47 7.83 -14.01
C GLU A 22 -15.72 8.37 -15.22
N TYR A 23 -15.21 9.61 -15.13
CA TYR A 23 -14.59 10.31 -16.25
C TYR A 23 -13.06 10.30 -16.20
N THR A 24 -12.49 9.73 -15.14
CA THR A 24 -11.05 9.81 -14.89
C THR A 24 -10.38 8.48 -15.25
N PRO A 25 -9.63 8.41 -16.37
CA PRO A 25 -8.88 7.21 -16.69
C PRO A 25 -7.77 6.98 -15.66
N THR A 26 -7.77 5.81 -15.03
CA THR A 26 -6.81 5.40 -14.00
C THR A 26 -5.46 4.98 -14.60
N ARG A 27 -4.76 5.93 -15.24
CA ARG A 27 -3.40 5.73 -15.81
C ARG A 27 -2.26 6.01 -14.82
N LEU A 28 -2.58 6.61 -13.66
CA LEU A 28 -1.59 7.05 -12.69
C LEU A 28 -0.80 5.87 -12.08
N GLY A 29 -1.47 4.77 -11.74
CA GLY A 29 -0.84 3.57 -11.18
C GLY A 29 0.28 2.99 -12.07
N PRO A 30 0.02 2.67 -13.35
CA PRO A 30 1.05 2.17 -14.27
C PRO A 30 2.23 3.14 -14.48
N ILE A 31 1.96 4.44 -14.59
CA ILE A 31 3.02 5.46 -14.75
C ILE A 31 3.93 5.47 -13.52
N LEU A 32 3.34 5.50 -12.33
CA LEU A 32 4.08 5.46 -11.08
C LEU A 32 4.90 4.17 -10.95
N ALA A 33 4.36 3.03 -11.37
CA ALA A 33 5.06 1.74 -11.31
C ALA A 33 6.38 1.72 -12.12
N ILE A 34 6.41 2.41 -13.27
CA ILE A 34 7.58 2.51 -14.14
C ILE A 34 8.59 3.55 -13.62
N LEU A 35 8.12 4.67 -13.07
CA LEU A 35 8.99 5.78 -12.65
C LEU A 35 9.74 5.49 -11.33
N LEU A 36 9.11 4.78 -10.39
CA LEU A 36 9.62 4.59 -9.02
C LEU A 36 10.90 3.75 -8.85
N PRO A 37 11.24 2.80 -9.73
CA PRO A 37 12.54 2.16 -9.73
C PRO A 37 13.70 3.13 -9.94
N LEU A 38 13.52 4.16 -10.78
CA LEU A 38 14.61 5.02 -11.27
C LEU A 38 15.38 5.72 -10.13
N PRO A 39 14.73 6.33 -9.12
CA PRO A 39 15.46 6.90 -7.97
C PRO A 39 16.28 5.87 -7.19
N ASN A 40 15.80 4.63 -7.06
CA ASN A 40 16.54 3.59 -6.36
C ASN A 40 17.79 3.17 -7.17
N LEU A 41 17.64 3.01 -8.49
CA LEU A 41 18.75 2.69 -9.39
C LEU A 41 19.80 3.81 -9.42
N PHE A 42 19.36 5.06 -9.46
CA PHE A 42 20.24 6.22 -9.42
C PHE A 42 21.04 6.27 -8.11
N MET A 43 20.39 6.11 -6.96
CA MET A 43 21.07 6.11 -5.66
C MET A 43 22.09 4.97 -5.55
N LEU A 44 21.75 3.76 -6.01
CA LEU A 44 22.68 2.63 -6.03
C LEU A 44 23.89 2.94 -6.92
N TYR A 45 23.66 3.48 -8.12
CA TYR A 45 24.75 3.89 -9.00
C TYR A 45 25.67 4.92 -8.33
N SER A 46 25.10 5.96 -7.69
CA SER A 46 25.88 6.97 -6.99
C SER A 46 26.72 6.42 -5.86
N ILE A 47 26.22 5.44 -5.09
CA ILE A 47 26.97 4.82 -3.98
C ILE A 47 28.15 4.01 -4.51
N PHE A 48 27.97 3.25 -5.60
CA PHE A 48 29.00 2.32 -6.08
C PHE A 48 29.91 2.88 -7.19
N LYS A 49 29.67 4.09 -7.69
CA LYS A 49 30.42 4.67 -8.82
C LYS A 49 31.93 4.76 -8.56
N GLU A 50 32.32 5.04 -7.32
CA GLU A 50 33.72 5.28 -6.93
C GLU A 50 34.36 4.04 -6.27
N GLU A 51 33.63 2.92 -6.20
CA GLU A 51 34.09 1.71 -5.54
C GLU A 51 35.04 0.92 -6.45
N LYS A 52 36.26 0.69 -5.97
CA LYS A 52 37.30 -0.03 -6.74
C LYS A 52 37.23 -1.56 -6.61
N PHE A 53 36.44 -2.06 -5.66
CA PHE A 53 36.22 -3.49 -5.44
C PHE A 53 37.51 -4.30 -5.21
N ASP A 54 38.52 -3.68 -4.57
CA ASP A 54 39.83 -4.29 -4.34
C ASP A 54 39.87 -5.27 -3.14
N ASP A 55 38.83 -5.29 -2.31
CA ASP A 55 38.73 -6.17 -1.13
C ASP A 55 38.29 -7.61 -1.49
N ILE A 56 38.65 -8.60 -0.66
CA ILE A 56 38.08 -9.95 -0.75
C ILE A 56 36.66 -9.91 -0.17
N PHE A 57 35.66 -9.68 -1.01
CA PHE A 57 34.24 -9.73 -0.64
C PHE A 57 33.47 -10.70 -1.54
N ILE A 58 32.54 -11.44 -0.96
CA ILE A 58 31.56 -12.20 -1.74
C ILE A 58 30.52 -11.19 -2.21
N SER A 59 30.46 -10.90 -3.52
CA SER A 59 29.63 -9.84 -4.13
C SER A 59 28.13 -9.90 -3.81
N PHE A 60 27.64 -11.04 -3.31
CA PHE A 60 26.25 -11.23 -2.89
C PHE A 60 26.01 -11.18 -1.36
N LEU A 61 27.07 -11.22 -0.56
CA LEU A 61 26.99 -11.38 0.90
C LEU A 61 27.58 -10.20 1.67
N MET A 62 28.54 -9.49 1.07
CA MET A 62 29.27 -8.42 1.75
C MET A 62 29.36 -7.16 0.90
N LEU A 63 28.84 -6.08 1.47
CA LEU A 63 29.12 -4.72 1.00
C LEU A 63 30.60 -4.42 1.24
N PRO A 64 31.31 -3.90 0.23
CA PRO A 64 32.69 -3.47 0.40
C PRO A 64 32.79 -2.34 1.43
N ASN A 65 33.93 -2.27 2.11
CA ASN A 65 34.07 -1.47 3.34
C ASN A 65 34.01 0.04 3.07
N THR A 66 34.43 0.47 1.89
CA THR A 66 34.43 1.88 1.46
C THR A 66 33.02 2.41 1.22
N SER A 67 32.16 1.64 0.53
CA SER A 67 30.73 2.00 0.32
C SER A 67 29.82 1.68 1.50
N ALA A 68 30.28 0.91 2.49
CA ALA A 68 29.46 0.43 3.61
C ALA A 68 28.77 1.53 4.45
N PRO A 69 29.41 2.66 4.78
CA PRO A 69 28.77 3.74 5.54
C PRO A 69 27.66 4.44 4.73
N GLN A 70 27.94 4.80 3.47
CA GLN A 70 26.97 5.45 2.59
C GLN A 70 25.74 4.56 2.35
N PHE A 71 25.94 3.24 2.24
CA PHE A 71 24.84 2.30 2.12
C PHE A 71 24.00 2.19 3.41
N ASN A 72 24.62 2.28 4.60
CA ASN A 72 23.87 2.32 5.86
C ASN A 72 22.99 3.57 5.95
N ASP A 73 23.51 4.73 5.55
CA ASP A 73 22.75 5.99 5.52
C ASP A 73 21.56 5.88 4.57
N TYR A 74 21.76 5.25 3.41
CA TYR A 74 20.68 4.94 2.47
C TYR A 74 19.61 4.02 3.08
N LEU A 75 20.00 2.98 3.84
CA LEU A 75 19.05 2.10 4.54
C LEU A 75 18.25 2.85 5.61
N TRP A 76 18.89 3.73 6.38
CA TRP A 76 18.20 4.59 7.35
C TRP A 76 17.22 5.54 6.66
N TYR A 77 17.62 6.18 5.56
CA TYR A 77 16.74 7.01 4.75
C TYR A 77 15.50 6.23 4.28
N LEU A 78 15.68 5.01 3.77
CA LEU A 78 14.57 4.14 3.37
C LEU A 78 13.64 3.78 4.54
N LEU A 79 14.19 3.57 5.74
CA LEU A 79 13.39 3.30 6.94
C LEU A 79 12.54 4.52 7.33
N TYR A 80 13.13 5.72 7.36
CA TYR A 80 12.41 6.97 7.64
C TYR A 80 11.32 7.23 6.61
N LEU A 81 11.61 6.99 5.32
CA LEU A 81 10.65 7.13 4.24
C LEU A 81 9.45 6.18 4.40
N LYS A 82 9.68 4.95 4.87
CA LYS A 82 8.61 3.98 5.18
C LYS A 82 7.79 4.39 6.41
N MET A 83 8.43 4.90 7.46
CA MET A 83 7.74 5.45 8.63
C MET A 83 6.85 6.62 8.24
N GLY A 84 7.37 7.59 7.48
CA GLY A 84 6.60 8.72 6.97
C GLY A 84 5.42 8.26 6.10
N ASN A 85 5.62 7.23 5.27
CA ASN A 85 4.54 6.68 4.46
C ASN A 85 3.43 6.00 5.29
N LEU A 86 3.77 5.34 6.40
CA LEU A 86 2.77 4.80 7.32
C LEU A 86 1.93 5.93 7.92
N VAL A 87 2.58 7.00 8.37
CA VAL A 87 1.90 8.19 8.91
C VAL A 87 0.96 8.80 7.86
N LEU A 88 1.41 8.95 6.62
CA LEU A 88 0.57 9.43 5.51
C LEU A 88 -0.66 8.55 5.28
N ASN A 89 -0.52 7.21 5.33
CA ASN A 89 -1.65 6.30 5.19
C ASN A 89 -2.65 6.41 6.36
N VAL A 90 -2.17 6.64 7.58
CA VAL A 90 -3.04 6.89 8.75
C VAL A 90 -3.80 8.21 8.56
N ILE A 91 -3.11 9.28 8.18
CA ILE A 91 -3.73 10.58 7.86
C ILE A 91 -4.79 10.40 6.77
N LEU A 92 -4.48 9.65 5.71
CA LEU A 92 -5.41 9.37 4.62
C LEU A 92 -6.69 8.71 5.10
N LEU A 93 -6.61 7.74 6.02
CA LEU A 93 -7.79 7.11 6.62
C LEU A 93 -8.62 8.09 7.47
N LEU A 94 -7.97 9.01 8.18
CA LEU A 94 -8.67 10.05 8.95
C LEU A 94 -9.39 11.04 8.03
N VAL A 95 -8.72 11.50 6.97
CA VAL A 95 -9.30 12.35 5.92
C VAL A 95 -10.50 11.64 5.28
N HIS A 96 -10.33 10.37 4.92
CA HIS A 96 -11.39 9.55 4.34
C HIS A 96 -12.62 9.44 5.26
N ARG A 97 -12.43 9.23 6.57
CA ARG A 97 -13.54 9.21 7.55
C ARG A 97 -14.32 10.53 7.55
N ARG A 98 -13.62 11.67 7.51
CA ARG A 98 -14.26 13.01 7.46
C ARG A 98 -15.05 13.21 6.17
N PHE A 99 -14.46 12.89 5.02
CA PHE A 99 -15.14 13.02 3.72
C PHE A 99 -16.35 12.09 3.62
N LYS A 100 -16.25 10.84 4.08
CA LYS A 100 -17.38 9.91 4.10
C LYS A 100 -18.56 10.46 4.90
N ALA A 101 -18.31 11.07 6.07
CA ALA A 101 -19.36 11.71 6.86
C ALA A 101 -20.04 12.87 6.11
N MET A 102 -19.26 13.73 5.44
CA MET A 102 -19.78 14.85 4.65
C MET A 102 -20.62 14.39 3.45
N TYR A 103 -20.16 13.39 2.68
CA TYR A 103 -20.87 12.88 1.51
C TYR A 103 -22.14 12.08 1.84
N LEU A 104 -22.20 11.47 3.03
CA LEU A 104 -23.42 10.82 3.54
C LEU A 104 -24.52 11.86 3.82
N ILE A 105 -24.15 13.04 4.33
CA ILE A 105 -25.09 14.14 4.61
C ILE A 105 -25.64 14.74 3.31
N GLN A 106 -24.84 14.83 2.25
CA GLN A 106 -25.21 15.47 0.98
C GLN A 106 -26.05 14.59 0.02
N LYS A 107 -26.61 13.46 0.45
CA LYS A 107 -27.37 12.52 -0.42
C LYS A 107 -26.64 12.21 -1.75
N SER A 108 -25.35 11.89 -1.65
CA SER A 108 -24.49 11.64 -2.81
C SER A 108 -25.00 10.51 -3.72
N SER A 109 -24.68 10.60 -5.02
CA SER A 109 -25.07 9.63 -6.04
C SER A 109 -24.53 8.22 -5.73
N LEU A 110 -25.18 7.19 -6.27
CA LEU A 110 -24.78 5.79 -6.09
C LEU A 110 -23.32 5.56 -6.51
N THR A 111 -22.90 6.18 -7.61
CA THR A 111 -21.52 6.14 -8.11
C THR A 111 -20.52 6.69 -7.10
N THR A 112 -20.78 7.88 -6.53
CA THR A 112 -19.86 8.49 -5.55
C THR A 112 -19.76 7.63 -4.29
N ARG A 113 -20.87 7.03 -3.85
CA ARG A 113 -20.86 6.09 -2.71
C ARG A 113 -20.04 4.83 -3.01
N TYR A 114 -20.19 4.27 -4.21
CA TYR A 114 -19.40 3.13 -4.65
C TYR A 114 -17.90 3.46 -4.70
N ALA A 115 -17.52 4.57 -5.34
CA ALA A 115 -16.14 5.02 -5.45
C ALA A 115 -15.51 5.28 -4.07
N MET A 116 -16.26 5.89 -3.15
CA MET A 116 -15.79 6.13 -1.78
C MET A 116 -15.55 4.81 -1.03
N GLU A 117 -16.43 3.82 -1.16
CA GLU A 117 -16.22 2.52 -0.50
C GLU A 117 -15.04 1.75 -1.11
N GLU A 118 -14.86 1.82 -2.44
CA GLU A 118 -13.71 1.25 -3.15
C GLU A 118 -12.38 1.86 -2.65
N ILE A 119 -12.33 3.19 -2.57
CA ILE A 119 -11.17 3.91 -2.04
C ILE A 119 -10.92 3.55 -0.57
N SER A 120 -11.98 3.38 0.24
CA SER A 120 -11.86 2.96 1.65
C SER A 120 -11.20 1.60 1.81
N LYS A 121 -11.69 0.60 1.08
CA LYS A 121 -11.18 -0.79 1.15
C LYS A 121 -9.76 -0.87 0.58
N SER A 122 -9.50 -0.18 -0.52
CA SER A 122 -8.17 -0.05 -1.11
C SER A 122 -7.19 0.63 -0.14
N SER A 123 -7.59 1.69 0.56
CA SER A 123 -6.74 2.38 1.53
C SER A 123 -6.41 1.50 2.75
N LYS A 124 -7.39 0.72 3.23
CA LYS A 124 -7.15 -0.28 4.29
C LYS A 124 -6.16 -1.35 3.86
N PHE A 125 -6.27 -1.83 2.62
CA PHE A 125 -5.31 -2.76 2.04
C PHE A 125 -3.91 -2.14 2.03
N THR A 126 -3.75 -0.93 1.50
CA THR A 126 -2.47 -0.23 1.46
C THR A 126 -1.88 -0.07 2.86
N LEU A 127 -2.66 0.29 3.88
CA LEU A 127 -2.18 0.37 5.26
C LEU A 127 -1.61 -0.97 5.77
N ILE A 128 -2.30 -2.09 5.52
CA ILE A 128 -1.82 -3.42 5.94
C ILE A 128 -0.49 -3.74 5.27
N ILE A 129 -0.37 -3.46 3.97
CA ILE A 129 0.86 -3.70 3.21
C ILE A 129 2.01 -2.83 3.70
N THR A 130 1.77 -1.54 3.92
CA THR A 130 2.81 -0.61 4.37
C THR A 130 3.29 -0.91 5.78
N PHE A 131 2.36 -1.28 6.68
CA PHE A 131 2.69 -1.76 8.02
C PHE A 131 3.53 -3.05 7.96
N THR A 132 3.11 -4.04 7.17
CA THR A 132 3.84 -5.31 7.02
C THR A 132 5.24 -5.07 6.45
N HIS A 133 5.37 -4.22 5.44
CA HIS A 133 6.66 -3.82 4.89
C HIS A 133 7.55 -3.18 5.94
N LEU A 134 7.02 -2.27 6.75
CA LEU A 134 7.78 -1.59 7.80
C LEU A 134 8.22 -2.58 8.88
N LEU A 135 7.33 -3.47 9.33
CA LEU A 135 7.64 -4.47 10.35
C LEU A 135 8.81 -5.35 9.90
N PHE A 136 8.67 -6.03 8.76
CA PHE A 136 9.69 -6.98 8.32
C PHE A 136 10.98 -6.31 7.84
N PHE A 137 10.88 -5.25 7.05
CA PHE A 137 12.08 -4.52 6.59
C PHE A 137 12.78 -3.79 7.75
N GLY A 138 12.00 -3.24 8.68
CA GLY A 138 12.52 -2.56 9.86
C GLY A 138 13.28 -3.52 10.75
N THR A 139 12.68 -4.66 11.11
CA THR A 139 13.37 -5.71 11.87
C THR A 139 14.62 -6.18 11.17
N TYR A 140 14.55 -6.46 9.85
CA TYR A 140 15.72 -6.86 9.06
C TYR A 140 16.85 -5.83 9.10
N THR A 141 16.52 -4.55 8.90
CA THR A 141 17.51 -3.46 8.87
C THR A 141 18.15 -3.25 10.24
N VAL A 142 17.35 -3.26 11.31
CA VAL A 142 17.84 -3.14 12.69
C VAL A 142 18.75 -4.31 13.05
N CYS A 143 18.33 -5.55 12.76
CA CYS A 143 19.18 -6.74 12.99
C CYS A 143 20.48 -6.68 12.17
N SER A 144 20.43 -6.22 10.92
CA SER A 144 21.61 -6.03 10.06
C SER A 144 22.61 -5.03 10.62
N ILE A 145 22.13 -3.90 11.11
CA ILE A 145 22.99 -2.89 11.73
C ILE A 145 23.54 -3.40 13.06
N LEU A 146 22.72 -4.06 13.89
CA LEU A 146 23.17 -4.63 15.17
C LEU A 146 24.30 -5.65 15.00
N VAL A 147 24.17 -6.59 14.06
CA VAL A 147 25.24 -7.56 13.77
C VAL A 147 26.53 -6.85 13.34
N ARG A 148 26.43 -5.75 12.59
CA ARG A 148 27.57 -4.94 12.14
C ARG A 148 28.22 -4.15 13.28
N VAL A 149 27.43 -3.57 14.20
CA VAL A 149 27.92 -2.76 15.33
C VAL A 149 28.53 -3.62 16.43
N LEU A 150 27.90 -4.75 16.77
CA LEU A 150 28.37 -5.65 17.83
C LEU A 150 29.71 -6.32 17.48
N GLY A 151 29.93 -6.57 16.18
CA GLY A 151 31.23 -7.01 15.65
C GLY A 151 31.74 -8.33 16.21
N VAL A 152 33.01 -8.63 15.93
CA VAL A 152 33.70 -9.84 16.44
C VAL A 152 33.68 -9.97 17.98
N PRO A 153 33.79 -8.90 18.79
CA PRO A 153 33.81 -9.01 20.25
C PRO A 153 32.56 -9.69 20.84
N PHE A 154 31.39 -9.47 20.25
CA PHE A 154 30.13 -10.08 20.70
C PHE A 154 29.99 -11.54 20.27
N PHE A 155 30.44 -11.88 19.06
CA PHE A 155 30.29 -13.24 18.51
C PHE A 155 31.42 -14.20 18.90
N GLY A 156 32.45 -13.70 19.61
CA GLY A 156 33.56 -14.49 20.17
C GLY A 156 34.56 -15.04 19.15
N SER A 157 34.19 -15.11 17.87
CA SER A 157 35.09 -15.50 16.79
C SER A 157 34.78 -14.80 15.47
N PHE A 158 35.80 -14.64 14.63
CA PHE A 158 35.68 -14.09 13.29
C PHE A 158 34.71 -14.92 12.43
N LEU A 159 34.80 -16.25 12.54
CA LEU A 159 33.92 -17.17 11.82
C LEU A 159 32.45 -16.97 12.21
N ASN A 160 32.14 -16.92 13.50
CA ASN A 160 30.77 -16.72 13.98
C ASN A 160 30.19 -15.37 13.54
N HIS A 161 31.00 -14.31 13.55
CA HIS A 161 30.60 -12.99 13.06
C HIS A 161 30.26 -13.02 11.56
N TYR A 162 31.09 -13.66 10.74
CA TYR A 162 30.85 -13.79 9.29
C TYR A 162 29.65 -14.69 8.97
N VAL A 163 29.45 -15.76 9.73
CA VAL A 163 28.26 -16.61 9.62
C VAL A 163 26.99 -15.83 10.00
N ALA A 164 27.02 -15.07 11.09
CA ALA A 164 25.89 -14.21 11.48
C ALA A 164 25.55 -13.17 10.42
N ARG A 165 26.55 -12.54 9.80
CA ARG A 165 26.36 -11.64 8.66
C ARG A 165 25.81 -12.38 7.45
N GLY A 166 26.33 -13.57 7.15
CA GLY A 166 25.89 -14.38 6.03
C GLY A 166 24.43 -14.84 6.15
N VAL A 167 24.01 -15.29 7.32
CA VAL A 167 22.62 -15.67 7.60
C VAL A 167 21.69 -14.47 7.48
N ASN A 168 22.12 -13.30 7.92
CA ASN A 168 21.32 -12.08 7.80
C ASN A 168 21.25 -11.57 6.34
N CYS A 169 22.29 -11.81 5.54
CA CYS A 169 22.30 -11.49 4.11
C CYS A 169 21.68 -12.58 3.22
N ALA A 170 21.41 -13.79 3.74
CA ALA A 170 20.77 -14.86 3.01
C ALA A 170 19.33 -14.45 2.66
N ILE A 171 19.16 -14.05 1.40
CA ILE A 171 17.93 -13.65 0.66
C ILE A 171 16.81 -13.15 1.57
N PRO A 172 16.39 -11.87 1.49
CA PRO A 172 15.30 -11.32 2.30
C PRO A 172 13.99 -12.11 2.13
N THR A 173 13.83 -13.18 2.92
CA THR A 173 12.69 -14.11 2.92
C THR A 173 11.40 -13.38 3.21
N TYR A 174 11.51 -12.24 3.90
CA TYR A 174 10.41 -11.33 4.12
C TYR A 174 9.74 -10.85 2.82
N ASN A 175 10.45 -10.78 1.69
CA ASN A 175 9.83 -10.39 0.42
C ASN A 175 8.72 -11.38 0.01
N LEU A 176 8.93 -12.68 0.23
CA LEU A 176 7.90 -13.70 -0.02
C LEU A 176 6.76 -13.59 1.00
N VAL A 177 7.09 -13.37 2.27
CA VAL A 177 6.09 -13.21 3.34
C VAL A 177 5.16 -12.02 3.04
N ILE A 178 5.72 -10.89 2.60
CA ILE A 178 4.94 -9.69 2.26
C ILE A 178 4.00 -9.97 1.10
N VAL A 179 4.47 -10.65 0.06
CA VAL A 179 3.64 -11.05 -1.09
C VAL A 179 2.51 -11.99 -0.64
N PHE A 180 2.80 -12.95 0.23
CA PHE A 180 1.81 -13.86 0.78
C PHE A 180 0.74 -13.13 1.61
N VAL A 181 1.16 -12.21 2.49
CA VAL A 181 0.26 -11.35 3.27
C VAL A 181 -0.60 -10.50 2.35
N ALA A 182 -0.03 -9.98 1.26
CA ALA A 182 -0.75 -9.20 0.27
C ALA A 182 -1.86 -10.00 -0.43
N PHE A 183 -1.54 -11.19 -0.92
CA PHE A 183 -2.54 -12.06 -1.54
C PHE A 183 -3.65 -12.44 -0.58
N THR A 184 -3.30 -12.82 0.65
CA THR A 184 -4.26 -13.22 1.68
C THR A 184 -5.18 -12.05 2.05
N SER A 185 -4.61 -10.88 2.29
CA SER A 185 -5.38 -9.66 2.61
C SER A 185 -6.30 -9.24 1.47
N LEU A 186 -5.83 -9.34 0.22
CA LEU A 186 -6.63 -9.01 -0.96
C LEU A 186 -7.81 -9.97 -1.12
N ARG A 187 -7.59 -11.28 -0.94
CA ARG A 187 -8.65 -12.31 -0.99
C ARG A 187 -9.70 -12.05 0.08
N HIS A 188 -9.27 -11.80 1.31
CA HIS A 188 -10.17 -11.51 2.42
C HIS A 188 -11.02 -10.25 2.16
N LEU A 189 -10.41 -9.17 1.69
CA LEU A 189 -11.14 -7.93 1.37
C LEU A 189 -12.12 -8.10 0.20
N LYS A 190 -11.74 -8.87 -0.83
CA LYS A 190 -12.63 -9.20 -1.96
C LYS A 190 -13.83 -10.05 -1.52
N SER A 191 -13.59 -11.07 -0.70
CA SER A 191 -14.65 -11.94 -0.16
C SER A 191 -15.64 -11.14 0.70
N LYS A 192 -15.13 -10.33 1.64
CA LYS A 192 -15.96 -9.45 2.48
C LYS A 192 -16.80 -8.48 1.66
N ARG A 193 -16.23 -7.91 0.59
CA ARG A 193 -16.97 -7.03 -0.33
C ARG A 193 -18.09 -7.79 -1.04
N SER A 194 -17.82 -8.99 -1.56
CA SER A 194 -18.83 -9.80 -2.25
C SER A 194 -20.01 -10.09 -1.33
N LEU A 195 -19.75 -10.41 -0.07
CA LEU A 195 -20.77 -10.63 0.94
C LEU A 195 -21.57 -9.35 1.23
N GLU A 196 -20.90 -8.21 1.47
CA GLU A 196 -21.56 -6.92 1.72
C GLU A 196 -22.47 -6.49 0.55
N VAL A 197 -22.04 -6.71 -0.71
CA VAL A 197 -22.86 -6.42 -1.89
C VAL A 197 -24.08 -7.34 -1.94
N GLN A 198 -23.89 -8.65 -1.73
CA GLN A 198 -24.99 -9.63 -1.73
C GLN A 198 -26.02 -9.37 -0.62
N THR A 199 -25.61 -8.84 0.53
CA THR A 199 -26.53 -8.53 1.64
C THR A 199 -27.17 -7.14 1.51
N THR A 200 -26.51 -6.17 0.87
CA THR A 200 -27.00 -4.77 0.79
C THR A 200 -27.80 -4.50 -0.49
N VAL A 201 -27.47 -5.19 -1.60
CA VAL A 201 -28.16 -5.06 -2.90
C VAL A 201 -29.22 -6.15 -3.05
N GLN A 202 -29.95 -6.46 -1.97
CA GLN A 202 -31.21 -7.19 -2.07
C GLN A 202 -32.35 -6.20 -2.29
N ILE A 203 -32.39 -5.56 -3.46
CA ILE A 203 -33.71 -5.27 -4.03
C ILE A 203 -34.17 -6.64 -4.51
N SER A 204 -35.05 -7.30 -3.75
CA SER A 204 -35.59 -8.58 -4.18
C SER A 204 -36.25 -8.32 -5.54
N ALA A 205 -35.78 -8.95 -6.61
CA ALA A 205 -36.34 -8.76 -7.95
C ALA A 205 -37.47 -9.77 -8.25
N THR A 206 -37.65 -10.73 -7.34
CA THR A 206 -38.54 -11.89 -7.50
C THR A 206 -39.35 -12.11 -6.22
N GLY A 207 -40.57 -12.61 -6.37
CA GLY A 207 -41.50 -12.80 -5.25
C GLY A 207 -42.21 -11.50 -4.84
N TYR A 208 -42.95 -11.56 -3.73
CA TYR A 208 -43.83 -10.48 -3.27
C TYR A 208 -43.09 -9.17 -2.98
N GLU A 209 -41.94 -9.24 -2.29
CA GLU A 209 -41.08 -8.08 -2.03
C GLU A 209 -40.54 -7.43 -3.31
N GLY A 210 -40.35 -8.21 -4.38
CA GLY A 210 -39.95 -7.67 -5.67
C GLY A 210 -41.06 -6.99 -6.44
N ALA A 211 -42.26 -7.57 -6.45
CA ALA A 211 -43.43 -6.90 -7.01
C ALA A 211 -43.67 -5.54 -6.34
N LYS A 212 -43.55 -5.48 -5.01
CA LYS A 212 -43.69 -4.24 -4.22
C LYS A 212 -42.63 -3.19 -4.58
N ASN A 213 -41.37 -3.59 -4.74
CA ASN A 213 -40.30 -2.67 -5.17
C ASN A 213 -40.53 -2.11 -6.59
N TYR A 214 -41.01 -2.94 -7.53
CA TYR A 214 -41.37 -2.49 -8.88
C TYR A 214 -42.58 -1.56 -8.86
N GLU A 215 -43.58 -1.85 -8.04
CA GLU A 215 -44.79 -1.04 -7.87
C GLU A 215 -44.45 0.34 -7.30
N GLU A 216 -43.65 0.41 -6.23
CA GLU A 216 -43.18 1.68 -5.65
C GLU A 216 -42.35 2.52 -6.63
N ALA A 217 -41.46 1.88 -7.40
CA ALA A 217 -40.67 2.55 -8.41
C ALA A 217 -41.53 3.10 -9.56
N THR A 218 -42.57 2.35 -9.94
CA THR A 218 -43.51 2.73 -11.00
C THR A 218 -44.38 3.89 -10.53
N ILE A 219 -45.03 3.77 -9.37
CA ILE A 219 -45.88 4.81 -8.77
C ILE A 219 -45.11 6.12 -8.60
N ASN A 220 -43.87 6.07 -8.09
CA ASN A 220 -43.05 7.28 -7.92
C ASN A 220 -42.74 7.97 -9.25
N ARG A 221 -42.51 7.20 -10.32
CA ARG A 221 -42.31 7.73 -11.68
C ARG A 221 -43.56 8.43 -12.22
N TRP A 222 -44.73 7.81 -12.05
CA TRP A 222 -46.00 8.39 -12.47
C TRP A 222 -46.31 9.67 -11.69
N ALA A 223 -46.08 9.67 -10.38
CA ALA A 223 -46.27 10.83 -9.52
C ALA A 223 -45.42 12.04 -9.95
N THR A 224 -44.16 11.80 -10.36
CA THR A 224 -43.28 12.86 -10.87
C THR A 224 -43.72 13.42 -12.22
N ILE A 225 -44.25 12.58 -13.11
CA ILE A 225 -44.79 13.02 -14.42
C ILE A 225 -46.06 13.87 -14.24
N THR A 226 -46.91 13.51 -13.28
CA THR A 226 -48.10 14.31 -12.96
C THR A 226 -47.78 15.63 -12.27
N SER A 227 -46.68 15.73 -11.50
CA SER A 227 -46.30 17.00 -10.85
C SER A 227 -45.63 18.00 -11.80
N THR A 228 -45.09 17.55 -12.94
CA THR A 228 -44.48 18.43 -13.97
C THR A 228 -45.49 19.00 -14.96
N ARG A 229 -46.76 18.56 -14.91
CA ARG A 229 -47.85 18.98 -15.81
C ARG A 229 -48.79 20.03 -15.22
N LYS A 230 -48.43 20.66 -14.09
CA LYS A 230 -49.14 21.81 -13.54
C LYS A 230 -48.37 23.10 -13.79
#